data_AF-A0A0A9WIU3-F1
#
_entry.id   AF-A0A0A9WIU3-F1
#
_cell.length_a   1.000
_cell.length_b   1.000
_cell.length_c   1.000
_cell.angle_alpha   90.00
_cell.angle_beta   90.00
_cell.angle_gamma   90.00
#
_symmetry.space_group_name_H-M   'P 1'
#
loop_
_entity.id
_entity.type
_entity.pdbx_description
1 polymer ?
#
loop_
_entity_poly.entity_id
_entity_poly.type
_entity_poly.pdbx_seq_one_letter_code
_entity_poly.pdbx_strand_id
1 'polypeptide(L)'
;MNSRLRKRIFFEARRFFHDIVHVDSRDLAQLSPEYLSLNDAYLRTKLKCESKKLPLDVNPKGVFACNELDLKEVNIYGFDYDYTLAVYKASMDSLLYNLGLDGLINRFKYPPGIREMEFDPNFAIRGLHYDIEKGLLMKLDSFLQIQLGTVYRGLSPVPDVEVLKLYKNKTVPLAYVENHGKTS
;
A
#
# COMPACT_ATOMS: atom_id res chain seq x y z
N MET A 1 -17.62 -24.53 12.62
CA MET A 1 -16.14 -24.57 12.63
C MET A 1 -15.67 -24.04 11.28
N ASN A 2 -15.03 -22.89 11.09
CA ASN A 2 -14.45 -21.87 11.96
C ASN A 2 -14.68 -20.50 11.28
N SER A 3 -15.18 -19.52 12.03
CA SER A 3 -15.79 -18.25 11.57
C SER A 3 -14.80 -17.14 11.21
N ARG A 4 -13.53 -17.47 10.89
CA ARG A 4 -12.42 -16.49 10.82
C ARG A 4 -11.91 -16.10 9.42
N LEU A 5 -12.50 -16.60 8.33
CA LEU A 5 -12.01 -16.34 6.96
C LEU A 5 -12.88 -15.39 6.12
N ARG A 6 -13.92 -14.79 6.71
CA ARG A 6 -14.99 -14.05 6.00
C ARG A 6 -14.69 -12.57 5.63
N LYS A 7 -13.45 -12.09 5.63
CA LYS A 7 -13.18 -10.64 5.52
C LYS A 7 -11.85 -10.32 4.83
N ARG A 8 -11.60 -10.76 3.59
CA ARG A 8 -10.26 -10.59 2.98
C ARG A 8 -10.16 -9.95 1.59
N ILE A 9 -11.26 -9.59 0.92
CA ILE A 9 -11.18 -8.97 -0.43
C ILE A 9 -11.75 -7.55 -0.48
N PHE A 10 -12.42 -7.11 0.59
CA PHE A 10 -12.80 -5.70 0.80
C PHE A 10 -12.19 -5.11 2.09
N PHE A 11 -11.24 -5.83 2.68
CA PHE A 11 -10.67 -5.54 3.99
C PHE A 11 -9.27 -4.91 3.91
N GLU A 12 -8.66 -4.83 2.72
CA GLU A 12 -7.37 -4.13 2.50
C GLU A 12 -7.47 -2.63 2.85
N ALA A 13 -8.62 -2.00 2.65
CA ALA A 13 -8.86 -0.62 3.11
C ALA A 13 -9.23 -0.52 4.61
N ARG A 14 -9.48 -1.64 5.31
CA ARG A 14 -9.95 -1.66 6.71
C ARG A 14 -8.86 -2.10 7.69
N ARG A 15 -7.84 -2.83 7.24
CA ARG A 15 -6.70 -3.25 8.08
C ARG A 15 -5.55 -2.24 8.09
N PHE A 16 -5.38 -1.48 7.01
CA PHE A 16 -4.41 -0.38 6.94
C PHE A 16 -4.71 0.78 7.92
N PHE A 17 -5.93 0.83 8.47
CA PHE A 17 -6.37 1.90 9.38
C PHE A 17 -6.53 1.49 10.85
N HIS A 18 -6.40 0.20 11.19
CA HIS A 18 -6.58 -0.25 12.58
C HIS A 18 -5.28 -0.13 13.39
N ASP A 19 -4.11 -0.19 12.74
CA ASP A 19 -2.82 -0.29 13.43
C ASP A 19 -2.06 1.05 13.49
N ILE A 20 -2.57 2.12 12.85
CA ILE A 20 -1.97 3.48 12.93
C ILE A 20 -2.49 4.29 14.13
N VAL A 21 -3.59 3.89 14.78
CA VAL A 21 -4.23 4.70 15.84
C VAL A 21 -4.55 3.84 17.06
N HIS A 22 -3.52 3.45 17.80
CA HIS A 22 -3.64 3.32 19.25
C HIS A 22 -3.35 4.70 19.87
N VAL A 23 -4.27 5.65 19.66
CA VAL A 23 -4.31 6.89 20.42
C VAL A 23 -5.23 6.63 21.61
N ASP A 24 -4.69 6.68 22.82
CA ASP A 24 -5.47 6.55 24.06
C ASP A 24 -6.58 7.61 24.04
N SER A 25 -7.78 7.25 24.49
CA SER A 25 -8.94 8.16 24.49
C SER A 25 -8.70 9.42 25.34
N ARG A 26 -7.66 9.39 26.18
CA ARG A 26 -7.16 10.52 26.99
C ARG A 26 -6.37 11.58 26.20
N ASP A 27 -5.82 11.23 25.03
CA ASP A 27 -5.00 12.15 24.20
C ASP A 27 -5.84 12.96 23.19
N LEU A 28 -7.12 12.63 23.04
CA LEU A 28 -8.06 13.29 22.11
C LEU A 28 -8.39 14.74 22.50
N ALA A 29 -8.16 15.14 23.75
CA ALA A 29 -8.44 16.48 24.24
C ALA A 29 -7.36 17.52 23.88
N GLN A 30 -6.21 17.10 23.33
CA GLN A 30 -5.06 17.98 23.06
C GLN A 30 -4.79 18.21 21.55
N LEU A 31 -5.59 17.61 20.66
CA LEU A 31 -5.41 17.73 19.22
C LEU A 31 -6.02 19.04 18.67
N SER A 32 -5.41 19.61 17.63
CA SER A 32 -5.90 20.84 17.01
C SER A 32 -7.33 20.64 16.43
N PRO A 33 -8.15 21.70 16.34
CA PRO A 33 -9.53 21.59 15.82
C PRO A 33 -9.62 20.99 14.42
N GLU A 34 -8.56 21.16 13.63
CA GLU A 34 -8.40 20.63 12.28
C GLU A 34 -8.26 19.09 12.29
N TYR A 35 -7.52 18.52 13.25
CA TYR A 35 -7.40 17.07 13.44
C TYR A 35 -8.70 16.43 13.94
N LEU A 36 -9.48 17.12 14.80
CA LEU A 36 -10.83 16.66 15.18
C LEU A 36 -11.74 16.57 13.94
N SER A 37 -11.68 17.58 13.05
CA SER A 37 -12.44 17.62 11.80
C SER A 37 -12.07 16.47 10.84
N LEU A 38 -10.78 16.16 10.68
CA LEU A 38 -10.32 15.04 9.85
C LEU A 38 -10.70 13.68 10.43
N ASN A 39 -10.59 13.50 11.74
CA ASN A 39 -11.04 12.28 12.41
C ASN A 39 -12.55 12.09 12.27
N ASP A 40 -13.33 13.16 12.39
CA ASP A 40 -14.78 13.11 12.15
C ASP A 40 -15.11 12.78 10.69
N ALA A 41 -14.42 13.38 9.73
CA ALA A 41 -14.59 13.08 8.31
C ALA A 41 -14.22 11.62 7.99
N TYR A 42 -13.15 11.11 8.61
CA TYR A 42 -12.73 9.72 8.53
C TYR A 42 -13.78 8.79 9.15
N LEU A 43 -14.23 9.05 10.37
CA LEU A 43 -15.23 8.23 11.07
C LEU A 43 -16.57 8.20 10.32
N ARG A 44 -17.02 9.34 9.78
CA ARG A 44 -18.21 9.41 8.92
C ARG A 44 -18.05 8.57 7.66
N THR A 45 -16.89 8.66 7.00
CA THR A 45 -16.60 7.89 5.78
C THR A 45 -16.50 6.40 6.07
N LYS A 46 -15.85 6.03 7.18
CA LYS A 46 -15.75 4.65 7.67
C LYS A 46 -17.13 4.07 7.94
N LEU A 47 -17.96 4.76 8.71
CA LEU A 47 -19.35 4.34 8.99
C LEU A 47 -20.17 4.19 7.70
N LYS A 48 -19.97 5.09 6.72
CA LYS A 48 -20.61 5.02 5.40
C LYS A 48 -20.12 3.86 4.55
N CYS A 49 -18.84 3.51 4.61
CA CYS A 49 -18.28 2.36 3.88
C CYS A 49 -18.65 1.03 4.56
N GLU A 50 -18.72 1.00 5.89
CA GLU A 50 -19.13 -0.17 6.66
C GLU A 50 -20.63 -0.42 6.60
N SER A 51 -21.44 0.63 6.45
CA SER A 51 -22.90 0.51 6.24
C SER A 51 -23.26 0.07 4.82
N LYS A 52 -22.36 0.27 3.84
CA LYS A 52 -22.49 -0.32 2.52
C LYS A 52 -22.22 -1.82 2.61
N LYS A 53 -23.26 -2.64 2.41
CA LYS A 53 -23.04 -4.04 2.06
C LYS A 53 -22.24 -4.06 0.75
N LEU A 54 -21.15 -4.81 0.77
CA LEU A 54 -20.50 -5.25 -0.46
C LEU A 54 -21.55 -5.91 -1.36
N PRO A 55 -21.41 -5.84 -2.69
CA PRO A 55 -22.23 -6.68 -3.55
C PRO A 55 -22.21 -8.10 -3.00
N LEU A 56 -23.39 -8.66 -2.73
CA LEU A 56 -23.55 -9.93 -2.03
C LEU A 56 -22.86 -11.11 -2.76
N ASP A 57 -22.52 -10.92 -4.04
CA ASP A 57 -22.09 -11.97 -4.97
C ASP A 57 -20.72 -11.73 -5.62
N VAL A 58 -19.73 -11.20 -4.90
CA VAL A 58 -18.35 -11.27 -5.40
C VAL A 58 -17.84 -12.70 -5.21
N ASN A 59 -18.00 -13.52 -6.24
CA ASN A 59 -17.48 -14.88 -6.26
C ASN A 59 -15.94 -14.85 -6.15
N PRO A 60 -15.33 -15.45 -5.11
CA PRO A 60 -13.86 -15.47 -4.97
C PRO A 60 -13.16 -16.29 -6.07
N LYS A 61 -13.91 -17.10 -6.82
CA LYS A 61 -13.46 -17.81 -8.03
C LYS A 61 -13.94 -17.13 -9.32
N GLY A 62 -14.56 -15.96 -9.20
CA GLY A 62 -15.05 -15.20 -10.34
C GLY A 62 -13.89 -14.71 -11.19
N VAL A 63 -14.06 -14.77 -12.50
CA VAL A 63 -13.15 -14.15 -13.46
C VAL A 63 -13.75 -12.80 -13.83
N PHE A 64 -12.99 -11.72 -13.62
CA PHE A 64 -13.39 -10.37 -13.94
C PHE A 64 -12.80 -9.97 -15.30
N ALA A 65 -13.64 -9.47 -16.19
CA ALA A 65 -13.23 -9.01 -17.51
C ALA A 65 -13.13 -7.48 -17.53
N CYS A 66 -11.97 -6.94 -17.90
CA CYS A 66 -11.80 -5.51 -18.16
C CYS A 66 -12.20 -5.16 -19.61
N ASN A 67 -11.96 -6.08 -20.54
CA ASN A 67 -12.28 -5.98 -21.96
C ASN A 67 -12.97 -7.28 -22.42
N GLU A 68 -13.63 -7.24 -23.57
CA GLU A 68 -14.19 -8.44 -24.21
C GLU A 68 -13.07 -9.35 -24.74
N LEU A 69 -13.20 -10.66 -24.52
CA LEU A 69 -12.26 -11.68 -24.96
C LEU A 69 -13.03 -12.97 -25.28
N ASP A 70 -12.94 -13.44 -26.52
CA ASP A 70 -13.46 -14.76 -26.90
C ASP A 70 -12.40 -15.84 -26.69
N LEU A 71 -12.60 -16.68 -25.67
CA LEU A 71 -11.69 -17.77 -25.34
C LEU A 71 -11.68 -18.90 -26.39
N LYS A 72 -12.68 -18.97 -27.29
CA LYS A 72 -12.70 -19.99 -28.36
C LYS A 72 -11.62 -19.77 -29.40
N GLU A 73 -11.27 -18.51 -29.64
CA GLU A 73 -10.24 -18.11 -30.61
C GLU A 73 -8.81 -18.24 -30.03
N VAL A 74 -8.67 -18.58 -28.75
CA VAL A 74 -7.37 -18.71 -28.08
C VAL A 74 -6.92 -20.17 -28.10
N ASN A 75 -5.88 -20.48 -28.90
CA ASN A 75 -5.34 -21.84 -28.99
C ASN A 75 -4.24 -22.16 -27.96
N ILE A 76 -3.53 -21.13 -27.47
CA ILE A 76 -2.35 -21.31 -26.60
C ILE A 76 -2.51 -20.44 -25.37
N TYR A 77 -2.34 -21.06 -24.19
CA TYR A 77 -2.36 -20.37 -22.90
C TYR A 77 -0.95 -20.40 -22.30
N GLY A 78 -0.32 -19.22 -22.25
CA GLY A 78 0.92 -19.02 -21.51
C GLY A 78 0.63 -18.64 -20.06
N PHE A 79 1.33 -19.27 -19.12
CA PHE A 79 1.27 -18.92 -17.71
C PHE A 79 2.65 -18.48 -17.24
N ASP A 80 2.71 -17.37 -16.54
CA ASP A 80 3.87 -17.04 -15.71
C ASP A 80 3.99 -18.05 -14.56
N TYR A 81 5.19 -18.23 -14.01
CA TYR A 81 5.43 -19.21 -12.97
C TYR A 81 5.24 -18.61 -11.58
N ASP A 82 6.08 -17.67 -11.20
CA ASP A 82 6.11 -17.09 -9.85
C ASP A 82 4.88 -16.21 -9.59
N TYR A 83 4.23 -16.41 -8.44
CA TYR A 83 2.98 -15.73 -8.06
C TYR A 83 1.77 -15.96 -8.99
N THR A 84 1.90 -16.79 -10.02
CA THR A 84 0.80 -17.21 -10.91
C THR A 84 0.49 -18.69 -10.74
N LEU A 85 1.40 -19.59 -11.10
CA LEU A 85 1.27 -21.03 -10.82
C LEU A 85 1.79 -21.38 -9.42
N ALA A 86 2.93 -20.80 -9.04
CA ALA A 86 3.54 -20.97 -7.73
C ALA A 86 3.18 -19.80 -6.80
N VAL A 87 2.14 -19.97 -5.98
CA VAL A 87 1.76 -18.97 -4.98
C VAL A 87 2.54 -19.20 -3.69
N TYR A 88 3.43 -18.25 -3.36
CA TYR A 88 4.26 -18.32 -2.17
C TYR A 88 3.50 -18.05 -0.87
N LYS A 89 4.04 -18.57 0.24
CA LYS A 89 3.53 -18.29 1.59
C LYS A 89 3.96 -16.88 2.02
N ALA A 90 3.19 -16.26 2.92
CA ALA A 90 3.51 -14.95 3.50
C ALA A 90 4.88 -14.89 4.22
N SER A 91 5.44 -16.04 4.61
CA SER A 91 6.81 -16.12 5.15
C SER A 91 7.90 -15.80 4.11
N MET A 92 7.57 -15.77 2.82
CA MET A 92 8.51 -15.41 1.76
C MET A 92 8.91 -13.93 1.86
N ASP A 93 7.97 -13.06 2.22
CA ASP A 93 8.21 -11.61 2.28
C ASP A 93 9.24 -11.26 3.36
N SER A 94 9.15 -11.89 4.54
CA SER A 94 10.11 -11.70 5.61
C SER A 94 11.49 -12.29 5.28
N LEU A 95 11.53 -13.42 4.55
CA LEU A 95 12.78 -13.99 4.07
C LEU A 95 13.47 -13.04 3.08
N LEU A 96 12.73 -12.52 2.10
CA LEU A 96 13.25 -11.57 1.12
C LEU A 96 13.77 -10.29 1.78
N TYR A 97 13.05 -9.78 2.78
CA TYR A 97 13.48 -8.64 3.57
C TYR A 97 14.84 -8.88 4.24
N ASN A 98 14.98 -9.99 4.97
CA ASN A 98 16.22 -10.34 5.67
C ASN A 98 17.39 -10.57 4.71
N LEU A 99 17.16 -11.26 3.59
CA LEU A 99 18.18 -11.44 2.55
C LEU A 99 18.58 -10.11 1.90
N GLY A 100 17.64 -9.18 1.73
CA GLY A 100 17.89 -7.83 1.27
C GLY A 100 18.79 -7.05 2.23
N LEU A 101 18.47 -7.05 3.53
CA LEU A 101 19.31 -6.44 4.57
C LEU A 101 20.73 -7.04 4.58
N ASP A 102 20.84 -8.36 4.52
CA ASP A 102 22.13 -9.05 4.45
C ASP A 102 22.92 -8.62 3.20
N GLY A 103 22.26 -8.45 2.06
CA GLY A 103 22.86 -7.93 0.83
C GLY A 103 23.40 -6.51 1.01
N LEU A 104 22.61 -5.62 1.60
CA LEU A 104 22.99 -4.22 1.86
C LEU A 104 24.21 -4.11 2.78
N ILE A 105 24.23 -4.87 3.88
CA ILE A 105 25.34 -4.86 4.84
C ILE A 105 26.59 -5.48 4.23
N ASN A 106 26.47 -6.70 3.67
CA ASN A 106 27.65 -7.47 3.31
C ASN A 106 28.27 -7.01 1.98
N ARG A 107 27.43 -6.66 0.99
CA ARG A 107 27.89 -6.29 -0.36
C ARG A 107 28.03 -4.78 -0.51
N PHE A 108 27.03 -4.01 -0.08
CA PHE A 108 27.01 -2.55 -0.24
C PHE A 108 27.58 -1.79 0.97
N LYS A 109 28.02 -2.50 2.02
CA LYS A 109 28.69 -1.93 3.21
C LYS A 109 27.85 -0.89 3.95
N TYR A 110 26.53 -1.07 3.95
CA TYR A 110 25.65 -0.25 4.78
C TYR A 110 25.94 -0.48 6.29
N PRO A 111 25.63 0.49 7.16
CA PRO A 111 25.86 0.37 8.59
C PRO A 111 25.20 -0.89 9.19
N PRO A 112 25.90 -1.66 10.04
CA PRO A 112 25.39 -2.94 10.55
C PRO A 112 24.14 -2.79 11.42
N GLY A 113 23.89 -1.61 12.00
CA GLY A 113 22.71 -1.33 12.81
C GLY A 113 21.38 -1.52 12.08
N ILE A 114 21.35 -1.49 10.74
CA ILE A 114 20.11 -1.76 10.00
C ILE A 114 19.62 -3.21 10.15
N ARG A 115 20.46 -4.12 10.67
CA ARG A 115 20.06 -5.50 10.99
C ARG A 115 19.02 -5.57 12.12
N GLU A 116 18.95 -4.54 12.95
CA GLU A 116 18.00 -4.45 14.07
C GLU A 116 16.59 -4.06 13.59
N MET A 117 16.44 -3.67 12.32
CA MET A 117 15.14 -3.34 11.75
C MET A 117 14.31 -4.62 11.56
N GLU A 118 13.09 -4.62 12.10
CA GLU A 118 12.15 -5.72 11.93
C GLU A 118 11.26 -5.51 10.71
N PHE A 119 10.93 -6.61 10.03
CA PHE A 119 9.96 -6.59 8.94
C PHE A 119 8.54 -6.43 9.50
N ASP A 120 7.87 -5.32 9.14
CA ASP A 120 6.45 -5.12 9.40
C ASP A 120 5.60 -5.47 8.16
N PRO A 121 4.85 -6.60 8.17
CA PRO A 121 4.00 -6.99 7.06
C PRO A 121 2.79 -6.06 6.83
N ASN A 122 2.48 -5.16 7.77
CA ASN A 122 1.33 -4.26 7.66
C ASN A 122 1.72 -2.85 7.18
N PHE A 123 3.01 -2.53 7.10
CA PHE A 123 3.48 -1.20 6.72
C PHE A 123 3.29 -0.92 5.22
N ALA A 124 3.77 -1.81 4.35
CA ALA A 124 3.73 -1.62 2.90
C ALA A 124 2.60 -2.42 2.26
N ILE A 125 1.92 -1.80 1.29
CA ILE A 125 0.94 -2.46 0.42
C ILE A 125 1.38 -2.43 -1.04
N ARG A 126 0.85 -3.35 -1.84
CA ARG A 126 1.13 -3.40 -3.27
C ARG A 126 0.65 -2.11 -3.97
N GLY A 127 1.47 -1.62 -4.91
CA GLY A 127 1.15 -0.46 -5.73
C GLY A 127 1.33 0.88 -5.03
N LEU A 128 2.27 0.96 -4.08
CA LEU A 128 2.85 2.21 -3.62
C LEU A 128 3.91 2.68 -4.63
N HIS A 129 4.10 3.98 -4.73
CA HIS A 129 5.11 4.62 -5.55
C HIS A 129 6.23 5.17 -4.65
N TYR A 130 7.49 4.94 -5.02
CA TYR A 130 8.65 5.44 -4.30
C TYR A 130 9.39 6.48 -5.17
N ASP A 131 9.36 7.74 -4.74
CA ASP A 131 10.16 8.82 -5.33
C ASP A 131 11.59 8.69 -4.78
N ILE A 132 12.51 8.22 -5.62
CA ILE A 132 13.92 8.01 -5.28
C ILE A 132 14.63 9.35 -4.98
N GLU A 133 14.33 10.41 -5.74
CA GLU A 133 15.00 11.70 -5.60
C GLU A 133 14.67 12.36 -4.26
N LYS A 134 13.42 12.22 -3.79
CA LYS A 134 12.95 12.82 -2.54
C LYS A 134 12.93 11.84 -1.37
N GLY A 135 13.14 10.54 -1.62
CA GLY A 135 13.09 9.47 -0.63
C GLY A 135 11.71 9.30 -0.01
N LEU A 136 10.64 9.43 -0.80
CA LEU A 136 9.26 9.42 -0.32
C LEU A 136 8.47 8.23 -0.88
N LEU A 137 7.78 7.51 0.00
CA LEU A 137 6.84 6.44 -0.34
C LEU A 137 5.40 6.99 -0.28
N MET A 138 4.58 6.76 -1.30
CA MET A 138 3.22 7.30 -1.36
C MET A 138 2.25 6.46 -2.18
N LYS A 139 0.94 6.68 -1.98
CA LYS A 139 -0.10 6.14 -2.86
C LYS A 139 -0.47 7.16 -3.94
N LEU A 140 -0.58 6.68 -5.18
CA LEU A 140 -1.09 7.44 -6.31
C LEU A 140 -2.47 6.93 -6.73
N ASP A 141 -3.29 7.83 -7.27
CA ASP A 141 -4.52 7.47 -7.97
C ASP A 141 -4.28 7.18 -9.47
N SER A 142 -5.35 6.87 -10.20
CA SER A 142 -5.29 6.59 -11.64
C SER A 142 -4.87 7.79 -12.51
N PHE A 143 -4.93 9.01 -11.96
CA PHE A 143 -4.52 10.26 -12.60
C PHE A 143 -3.16 10.77 -12.09
N LEU A 144 -2.39 9.90 -11.43
CA LEU A 144 -1.09 10.19 -10.84
C LEU A 144 -1.10 11.32 -9.80
N GLN A 145 -2.26 11.52 -9.16
CA GLN A 145 -2.36 12.42 -8.03
C GLN A 145 -1.93 11.69 -6.76
N ILE A 146 -1.16 12.41 -5.95
CA ILE A 146 -0.74 11.96 -4.63
C ILE A 146 -1.96 11.94 -3.73
N GLN A 147 -2.26 10.76 -3.18
CA GLN A 147 -3.24 10.63 -2.13
C GLN A 147 -2.65 11.18 -0.83
N LEU A 148 -3.08 12.38 -0.45
CA LEU A 148 -2.67 13.03 0.80
C LEU A 148 -2.94 12.13 2.02
N GLY A 149 -2.11 12.27 3.06
CA GLY A 149 -2.08 11.39 4.22
C GLY A 149 -1.46 10.00 4.01
N THR A 150 -1.02 9.67 2.78
CA THR A 150 -0.35 8.38 2.48
C THR A 150 1.15 8.50 2.24
N VAL A 151 1.73 9.69 2.45
CA VAL A 151 3.12 9.97 2.15
C VAL A 151 4.01 9.71 3.36
N TYR A 152 5.07 8.94 3.18
CA TYR A 152 6.00 8.55 4.22
C TYR A 152 7.44 8.84 3.80
N ARG A 153 8.26 9.29 4.76
CA ARG A 153 9.72 9.34 4.67
C ARG A 153 10.27 8.26 5.59
N GLY A 154 10.80 7.18 5.00
CA GLY A 154 11.09 5.96 5.76
C GLY A 154 9.79 5.43 6.39
N LEU A 155 9.76 5.31 7.72
CA LEU A 155 8.58 4.87 8.48
C LEU A 155 7.75 6.03 9.06
N SER A 156 8.19 7.28 8.85
CA SER A 156 7.52 8.46 9.42
C SER A 156 6.55 9.08 8.42
N PRO A 157 5.29 9.34 8.81
CA PRO A 157 4.35 10.04 7.93
C PRO A 157 4.80 11.49 7.72
N VAL A 158 4.59 12.00 6.51
CA VAL A 158 4.91 13.38 6.12
C VAL A 158 3.64 14.23 6.13
N PRO A 159 3.62 15.40 6.79
CA PRO A 159 2.45 16.28 6.79
C PRO A 159 2.08 16.78 5.39
N ASP A 160 0.79 16.85 5.09
CA ASP A 160 0.29 17.27 3.78
C ASP A 160 0.79 18.66 3.36
N VAL A 161 0.99 19.57 4.31
CA VAL A 161 1.53 20.91 4.05
C VAL A 161 2.95 20.83 3.47
N GLU A 162 3.76 19.88 3.93
CA GLU A 162 5.10 19.65 3.39
C GLU A 162 5.02 18.99 2.00
N VAL A 163 4.17 17.99 1.84
CA VAL A 163 3.94 17.32 0.54
C VAL A 163 3.52 18.33 -0.53
N LEU A 164 2.62 19.25 -0.19
CA LEU A 164 2.15 20.29 -1.10
C LEU A 164 3.26 21.26 -1.49
N LYS A 165 4.16 21.60 -0.57
CA LYS A 165 5.33 22.44 -0.87
C LYS A 165 6.31 21.72 -1.81
N LEU A 166 6.52 20.42 -1.60
CA LEU A 166 7.45 19.61 -2.39
C LEU A 166 6.95 19.37 -3.83
N TYR A 167 5.67 19.04 -3.99
CA TYR A 167 5.11 18.63 -5.29
C TYR A 167 4.33 19.73 -6.01
N LYS A 168 4.05 20.88 -5.35
CA LYS A 168 3.30 22.06 -5.83
C LYS A 168 1.85 21.76 -6.28
N ASN A 169 1.65 20.86 -7.24
CA ASN A 169 0.37 20.52 -7.88
C ASN A 169 -0.16 19.11 -7.56
N LYS A 170 0.29 18.47 -6.46
CA LYS A 170 -0.10 17.09 -6.06
C LYS A 170 0.07 16.02 -7.14
N THR A 171 0.66 16.35 -8.29
CA THR A 171 0.75 15.47 -9.45
C THR A 171 2.18 15.03 -9.59
N VAL A 172 2.41 13.73 -9.74
CA VAL A 172 3.71 13.20 -10.14
C VAL A 172 3.72 13.15 -11.67
N PRO A 173 4.67 13.80 -12.36
CA PRO A 173 4.71 13.76 -13.81
C PRO A 173 4.96 12.32 -14.31
N LEU A 174 4.29 11.94 -15.40
CA LEU A 174 4.34 10.58 -15.95
C LEU A 174 5.77 10.07 -16.20
N ALA A 175 6.68 10.96 -16.62
CA ALA A 175 8.10 10.64 -16.83
C ALA A 175 8.83 10.12 -15.58
N TYR A 176 8.36 10.47 -14.37
CA TYR A 176 8.92 9.96 -13.11
C TYR A 176 8.28 8.63 -12.68
N VAL A 177 7.11 8.30 -13.22
CA VAL A 177 6.40 7.04 -12.94
C VAL A 177 6.85 5.93 -13.89
N GLU A 178 7.17 6.27 -15.15
CA GLU A 178 7.51 5.30 -16.20
C GLU A 178 9.01 4.99 -16.29
N ASN A 179 9.90 5.77 -15.66
CA ASN A 179 11.34 5.57 -15.78
C ASN A 179 11.87 4.45 -14.88
N HIS A 180 11.73 3.22 -15.37
CA HIS A 180 12.55 2.07 -14.99
C HIS A 180 13.37 1.60 -16.19
N GLY A 181 14.26 2.44 -16.75
CA GLY A 181 15.06 1.96 -17.89
C GLY A 181 16.03 2.89 -18.61
N LYS A 182 16.38 4.07 -18.09
CA LYS A 182 17.49 4.85 -18.67
C LYS A 182 18.54 5.15 -17.61
N THR A 183 19.45 4.21 -17.41
CA THR A 183 20.78 4.48 -16.87
C THR A 183 21.82 3.92 -17.83
N SER A 184 22.57 4.88 -18.41
CA SER A 184 23.92 4.83 -18.99
C SER A 184 24.29 3.70 -19.95
#